data_AF-M1WJX9-F1
#
_entry.id   AF-M1WJX9-F1
#
_cell.length_a   1.000
_cell.length_b   1.000
_cell.length_c   1.000
_cell.angle_alpha   90.00
_cell.angle_beta   90.00
_cell.angle_gamma   90.00
#
_symmetry.space_group_name_H-M   'P 1'
#
loop_
_entity.id
_entity.type
_entity.pdbx_description
1 polymer ?
#
loop_
_entity_poly.entity_id
_entity_poly.type
_entity_poly.pdbx_seq_one_letter_code
_entity_poly.pdbx_strand_id
1 'polypeptide(L)'
;MRTIKDMTPEMNLLTKTFMRFTQISKRPMDFGVGINIFPAEIHTVERLCERGPMSITELAESSGVTKGAMSQLVSKLIKKGLAYRETDPDNLSKHQIIPTELGLKAHEGHMRFHMEHDKDFFDYIANLDPEKYAFFKELCHKMDAWMSTYSL
;
A
#
# COMPACT_ATOMS: atom_id res chain seq x y z
N MET A 1 -18.15 31.33 -12.59
CA MET A 1 -17.40 30.47 -11.66
C MET A 1 -18.41 29.60 -10.93
N ARG A 2 -18.14 28.30 -10.70
CA ARG A 2 -19.04 27.43 -9.92
C ARG A 2 -19.00 27.85 -8.44
N THR A 3 -20.13 27.78 -7.76
CA THR A 3 -20.23 28.02 -6.31
C THR A 3 -19.92 26.74 -5.52
N ILE A 4 -19.68 26.87 -4.21
CA ILE A 4 -19.52 25.70 -3.32
C ILE A 4 -20.76 24.80 -3.36
N LYS A 5 -21.95 25.41 -3.46
CA LYS A 5 -23.21 24.68 -3.54
C LYS A 5 -23.27 23.81 -4.81
N ASP A 6 -22.78 24.33 -5.93
CA ASP A 6 -22.74 23.60 -7.20
C ASP A 6 -21.80 22.39 -7.17
N MET A 7 -20.79 22.39 -6.28
CA MET A 7 -19.80 21.31 -6.14
C MET A 7 -20.07 20.37 -4.96
N THR A 8 -21.11 20.65 -4.16
CA THR A 8 -21.40 19.90 -2.94
C THR A 8 -21.65 18.40 -3.20
N PRO A 9 -22.37 17.98 -4.26
CA PRO A 9 -22.56 16.56 -4.55
C PRO A 9 -21.25 15.81 -4.78
N GLU A 10 -20.35 16.37 -5.60
CA GLU A 10 -19.06 15.78 -5.93
C GLU A 10 -18.13 15.75 -4.72
N MET A 11 -18.12 16.82 -3.92
CA MET A 11 -17.34 16.87 -2.67
C MET A 11 -17.81 15.80 -1.67
N ASN A 12 -19.11 15.61 -1.53
CA ASN A 12 -19.66 14.56 -0.67
C ASN A 12 -19.29 13.16 -1.16
N LEU A 13 -19.31 12.93 -2.48
CA LEU A 13 -18.87 11.68 -3.08
C LEU A 13 -17.37 11.44 -2.81
N LEU A 14 -16.55 12.47 -2.96
CA LEU A 14 -15.12 12.41 -2.68
C LEU A 14 -14.85 12.04 -1.21
N THR A 15 -15.53 12.69 -0.26
CA THR A 15 -15.43 12.35 1.16
C THR A 15 -15.84 10.90 1.42
N LYS A 16 -16.95 10.44 0.82
CA LYS A 16 -17.40 9.05 0.94
C LYS A 16 -16.36 8.06 0.40
N THR A 17 -15.70 8.38 -0.71
CA THR A 17 -14.62 7.59 -1.29
C THR A 17 -13.42 7.51 -0.35
N PHE A 18 -12.99 8.62 0.24
CA PHE A 18 -11.90 8.61 1.23
C PHE A 18 -12.22 7.80 2.48
N MET A 19 -13.45 7.89 2.99
CA MET A 19 -13.90 7.07 4.11
C MET A 19 -13.86 5.58 3.75
N ARG A 20 -14.34 5.21 2.56
CA ARG A 20 -14.29 3.82 2.07
C ARG A 20 -12.85 3.33 1.93
N PHE A 21 -11.97 4.15 1.35
CA PHE A 21 -10.54 3.83 1.24
C PHE A 21 -9.91 3.59 2.62
N THR A 22 -10.20 4.44 3.61
CA THR A 22 -9.73 4.30 4.98
C THR A 22 -10.25 3.03 5.68
N GLN A 23 -11.46 2.59 5.34
CA GLN A 23 -12.01 1.34 5.88
C GLN A 23 -11.33 0.12 5.25
N ILE A 24 -11.14 0.14 3.93
CA ILE A 24 -10.48 -0.94 3.17
C ILE A 24 -9.02 -1.09 3.63
N SER A 25 -8.30 0.02 3.82
CA SER A 25 -6.88 0.00 4.25
C SER A 25 -6.65 -0.55 5.67
N LYS A 26 -7.72 -0.80 6.43
CA LYS A 26 -7.66 -1.38 7.79
C LYS A 26 -8.24 -2.78 7.87
N ARG A 27 -8.92 -3.25 6.83
CA ARG A 27 -9.61 -4.54 6.83
C ARG A 27 -8.65 -5.64 6.38
N PRO A 28 -8.38 -6.67 7.20
CA PRO A 28 -7.59 -7.80 6.74
C PRO A 28 -8.37 -8.63 5.72
N MET A 29 -7.65 -9.22 4.78
CA MET A 29 -8.20 -10.05 3.71
C MET A 29 -7.34 -11.30 3.52
N ASP A 30 -7.95 -12.36 3.00
CA ASP A 30 -7.23 -13.53 2.53
C ASP A 30 -6.92 -13.37 1.04
N PHE A 31 -5.62 -13.44 0.70
CA PHE A 31 -5.11 -13.35 -0.66
C PHE A 31 -4.90 -14.75 -1.30
N GLY A 32 -5.72 -15.73 -0.91
CA GLY A 32 -5.65 -17.10 -1.43
C GLY A 32 -4.62 -17.98 -0.73
N VAL A 33 -4.26 -17.65 0.51
CA VAL A 33 -3.29 -18.38 1.33
C VAL A 33 -3.88 -18.92 2.63
N GLY A 34 -5.20 -18.77 2.85
CA GLY A 34 -5.91 -19.35 3.98
C GLY A 34 -5.74 -18.57 5.29
N ILE A 35 -5.14 -17.38 5.25
CA ILE A 35 -4.93 -16.52 6.42
C ILE A 35 -5.29 -15.07 6.10
N ASN A 36 -5.80 -14.38 7.12
CA ASN A 36 -6.11 -12.96 7.06
C ASN A 36 -4.82 -12.13 7.19
N ILE A 37 -4.54 -11.30 6.18
CA ILE A 37 -3.37 -10.42 6.10
C ILE A 37 -3.86 -8.97 6.06
N PHE A 38 -3.29 -8.13 6.93
CA PHE A 38 -3.61 -6.70 6.95
C PHE A 38 -2.92 -5.98 5.78
N PRO A 39 -3.49 -4.88 5.26
CA PRO A 39 -2.89 -4.12 4.17
C PRO A 39 -1.43 -3.70 4.42
N ALA A 40 -1.11 -3.23 5.62
CA ALA A 40 0.28 -2.88 5.97
C ALA A 40 1.23 -4.11 5.93
N GLU A 41 0.73 -5.29 6.29
CA GLU A 41 1.51 -6.53 6.25
C GLU A 41 1.78 -6.95 4.79
N ILE A 42 0.74 -6.99 3.94
CA ILE A 42 0.90 -7.42 2.55
C ILE A 42 1.74 -6.44 1.72
N HIS A 43 1.61 -5.12 1.94
CA HIS A 43 2.47 -4.13 1.28
C HIS A 43 3.93 -4.22 1.73
N THR A 44 4.18 -4.68 2.96
CA THR A 44 5.56 -4.95 3.40
C THR A 44 6.12 -6.20 2.71
N VAL A 45 5.31 -7.26 2.56
CA VAL A 45 5.69 -8.47 1.81
C VAL A 45 5.93 -8.15 0.34
N GLU A 46 5.05 -7.39 -0.31
CA GLU A 46 5.20 -6.88 -1.67
C GLU A 46 6.55 -6.17 -1.84
N ARG A 47 6.89 -5.25 -0.92
CA ARG A 47 8.16 -4.53 -0.99
C ARG A 47 9.38 -5.44 -0.93
N LEU A 48 9.32 -6.48 -0.10
CA LEU A 48 10.36 -7.50 -0.02
C LEU A 48 10.45 -8.35 -1.30
N CYS A 49 9.32 -8.64 -1.95
CA CYS A 49 9.28 -9.36 -3.21
C CYS A 49 9.85 -8.52 -4.37
N GLU A 50 9.53 -7.23 -4.42
CA GLU A 50 9.95 -6.33 -5.51
C GLU A 50 11.39 -5.85 -5.39
N ARG A 51 11.87 -5.60 -4.17
CA ARG A 51 13.19 -4.98 -3.92
C ARG A 51 14.22 -5.94 -3.34
N GLY A 52 13.80 -7.16 -3.02
CA GLY A 52 14.62 -8.18 -2.39
C GLY A 52 14.74 -8.04 -0.86
N PRO A 53 15.58 -8.89 -0.24
CA PRO A 53 15.82 -8.90 1.19
C PRO A 53 16.27 -7.53 1.73
N MET A 54 15.67 -7.11 2.83
CA MET A 54 15.94 -5.80 3.45
C MET A 54 16.01 -5.90 4.97
N SER A 55 16.79 -5.03 5.59
CA SER A 55 16.78 -4.82 7.03
C SER A 55 15.52 -4.08 7.49
N ILE A 56 15.24 -4.13 8.80
CA ILE A 56 14.15 -3.34 9.42
C ILE A 56 14.33 -1.84 9.18
N THR A 57 15.59 -1.36 9.13
CA THR A 57 15.89 0.06 8.88
C THR A 57 15.47 0.47 7.47
N GLU A 58 15.88 -0.30 6.46
CA GLU A 58 15.54 -0.02 5.05
C GLU A 58 14.03 -0.14 4.79
N LEU A 59 13.37 -1.13 5.41
CA LEU A 59 11.91 -1.24 5.35
C LEU A 59 11.21 -0.03 5.98
N ALA A 60 11.66 0.42 7.15
CA ALA A 60 11.06 1.56 7.85
C ALA A 60 11.20 2.86 7.04
N GLU A 61 12.40 3.14 6.56
CA GLU A 61 12.71 4.32 5.74
C GLU A 61 11.90 4.32 4.45
N SER A 62 11.89 3.20 3.73
CA SER A 62 11.16 3.10 2.47
C SER A 62 9.64 3.10 2.64
N SER A 63 9.12 2.82 3.85
CA SER A 63 7.68 2.84 4.16
C SER A 63 7.23 4.12 4.87
N GLY A 64 8.14 5.05 5.18
CA GLY A 64 7.82 6.29 5.88
C GLY A 64 7.32 6.08 7.32
N VAL A 65 7.73 4.99 7.98
CA VAL A 65 7.32 4.65 9.36
C VAL A 65 8.52 4.56 10.30
N THR A 66 8.27 4.55 11.61
CA THR A 66 9.35 4.39 12.59
C THR A 66 9.90 2.96 12.58
N LYS A 67 11.19 2.80 12.95
CA LYS A 67 11.82 1.47 13.11
C LYS A 67 11.06 0.58 14.09
N GLY A 68 10.50 1.17 15.15
CA GLY A 68 9.68 0.46 16.14
C GLY A 68 8.39 -0.10 15.54
N ALA A 69 7.66 0.71 14.77
CA ALA A 69 6.45 0.27 14.06
C ALA A 69 6.77 -0.83 13.04
N MET A 70 7.85 -0.66 12.26
CA MET A 70 8.28 -1.68 11.30
C MET A 70 8.71 -2.98 11.99
N SER A 71 9.43 -2.91 13.12
CA SER A 71 9.81 -4.09 13.89
C SER A 71 8.59 -4.89 14.39
N GLN A 72 7.55 -4.20 14.87
CA GLN A 72 6.29 -4.84 15.26
C GLN A 72 5.60 -5.50 14.07
N LEU A 73 5.60 -4.83 12.91
CA LEU A 73 5.00 -5.35 11.68
C LEU A 73 5.73 -6.61 11.19
N VAL A 74 7.06 -6.57 11.08
CA VAL A 74 7.90 -7.71 10.73
C VAL A 74 7.67 -8.88 11.70
N SER A 75 7.52 -8.61 12.99
CA SER A 75 7.21 -9.66 13.98
C SER A 75 5.88 -10.35 13.70
N LYS A 76 4.87 -9.62 13.20
CA LYS A 76 3.60 -10.21 12.76
C LYS A 76 3.77 -11.04 11.49
N LEU A 77 4.56 -10.58 10.51
CA LEU A 77 4.85 -11.34 9.30
C LEU A 77 5.49 -12.70 9.63
N ILE A 78 6.49 -12.69 10.51
CA ILE A 78 7.17 -13.92 10.95
C ILE A 78 6.20 -14.84 11.68
N LYS A 79 5.39 -14.29 12.60
CA LYS A 79 4.36 -15.08 13.31
C LYS A 79 3.34 -15.70 12.37
N LYS A 80 3.02 -15.04 11.25
CA LYS A 80 2.12 -15.55 10.21
C LYS A 80 2.80 -16.45 9.18
N GLY A 81 4.11 -16.67 9.29
CA GLY A 81 4.89 -17.46 8.34
C GLY A 81 5.06 -16.80 6.97
N LEU A 82 4.84 -15.49 6.85
CA LEU A 82 4.96 -14.73 5.59
C LEU A 82 6.39 -14.29 5.28
N ALA A 83 7.23 -14.18 6.31
CA ALA A 83 8.64 -13.82 6.18
C ALA A 83 9.46 -14.50 7.27
N TYR A 84 10.77 -14.56 7.09
CA TYR A 84 11.72 -15.01 8.10
C TYR A 84 12.90 -14.04 8.22
N ARG A 85 13.65 -14.18 9.32
CA ARG A 85 14.91 -13.45 9.54
C ARG A 85 16.06 -14.36 9.19
N GLU A 86 16.98 -13.84 8.39
CA GLU A 86 18.27 -14.46 8.13
C GLU A 86 19.38 -13.52 8.58
N THR A 87 20.41 -14.09 9.20
CA THR A 87 21.61 -13.35 9.56
C THR A 87 22.53 -13.33 8.34
N ASP A 88 22.98 -12.14 7.96
CA ASP A 88 23.96 -11.97 6.89
C ASP A 88 25.26 -12.73 7.27
N PRO A 89 25.69 -13.72 6.46
CA PRO A 89 26.90 -14.50 6.75
C PRO A 89 28.16 -13.65 6.85
N ASP A 90 28.22 -12.54 6.10
CA ASP A 90 29.36 -11.63 6.03
C ASP A 90 29.29 -10.53 7.09
N ASN A 91 28.13 -10.36 7.72
CA ASN A 91 27.93 -9.39 8.79
C ASN A 91 26.86 -9.88 9.79
N LEU A 92 27.30 -10.60 10.81
CA LEU A 92 26.43 -11.18 11.85
C LEU A 92 25.58 -10.16 12.63
N SER A 93 25.85 -8.85 12.49
CA SER A 93 25.03 -7.78 13.06
C SER A 93 23.87 -7.32 12.17
N LYS A 94 23.85 -7.76 10.90
CA LYS A 94 22.80 -7.46 9.93
C LYS A 94 21.85 -8.63 9.83
N HIS A 95 20.59 -8.36 10.13
CA HIS A 95 19.49 -9.27 9.84
C HIS A 95 18.72 -8.77 8.64
N GLN A 96 18.53 -9.65 7.66
CA GLN A 96 17.64 -9.40 6.54
C GLN A 96 16.30 -10.09 6.77
N ILE A 97 15.25 -9.43 6.31
CA ILE A 97 13.91 -9.99 6.24
C ILE A 97 13.74 -10.54 4.84
N ILE A 98 13.29 -11.79 4.73
CA ILE A 98 13.15 -12.51 3.47
C ILE A 98 11.72 -13.06 3.41
N PRO A 99 10.99 -12.90 2.29
CA PRO A 99 9.66 -13.50 2.15
C PRO A 99 9.79 -15.03 2.08
N THR A 100 8.85 -15.73 2.72
CA THR A 100 8.74 -17.19 2.57
C THR A 100 8.00 -17.52 1.26
N GLU A 101 7.92 -18.80 0.91
CA GLU A 101 7.04 -19.26 -0.18
C GLU A 101 5.57 -18.87 0.06
N LEU A 102 5.10 -18.91 1.32
CA LEU A 102 3.76 -18.44 1.68
C LEU A 102 3.63 -16.92 1.44
N GLY A 103 4.66 -16.15 1.78
CA GLY A 103 4.72 -14.71 1.51
C GLY A 103 4.67 -14.38 0.02
N LEU A 104 5.43 -15.11 -0.80
CA LEU A 104 5.40 -14.98 -2.27
C LEU A 104 4.00 -15.26 -2.83
N LYS A 105 3.36 -16.37 -2.43
CA LYS A 105 1.99 -16.70 -2.86
C LYS A 105 0.97 -15.65 -2.41
N ALA A 106 1.12 -15.12 -1.20
CA ALA A 106 0.27 -14.04 -0.71
C ALA A 106 0.44 -12.77 -1.55
N HIS A 107 1.66 -12.41 -1.91
CA HIS A 107 1.95 -11.27 -2.80
C HIS A 107 1.33 -11.47 -4.18
N GLU A 108 1.49 -12.65 -4.80
CA GLU A 108 0.85 -12.94 -6.10
C GLU A 108 -0.68 -12.85 -6.02
N GLY A 109 -1.27 -13.35 -4.93
CA GLY A 109 -2.70 -13.24 -4.69
C GLY A 109 -3.17 -11.80 -4.51
N HIS A 110 -2.37 -10.98 -3.83
CA HIS A 110 -2.61 -9.54 -3.69
C HIS A 110 -2.52 -8.81 -5.04
N MET A 111 -1.54 -9.15 -5.87
CA MET A 111 -1.42 -8.60 -7.22
C MET A 111 -2.63 -8.96 -8.08
N ARG A 112 -3.08 -10.22 -8.05
CA ARG A 112 -4.33 -10.63 -8.74
C ARG A 112 -5.54 -9.88 -8.20
N PHE A 113 -5.65 -9.73 -6.88
CA PHE A 113 -6.73 -8.98 -6.26
C PHE A 113 -6.80 -7.54 -6.82
N HIS A 114 -5.67 -6.83 -6.86
CA HIS A 114 -5.60 -5.49 -7.48
C HIS A 114 -5.90 -5.51 -8.98
N MET A 115 -5.32 -6.47 -9.72
CA MET A 115 -5.55 -6.63 -11.15
C MET A 115 -7.00 -6.93 -11.51
N GLU A 116 -7.78 -7.55 -10.63
CA GLU A 116 -9.19 -7.84 -10.87
C GLU A 116 -10.11 -6.73 -10.37
N HIS A 117 -9.85 -6.21 -9.16
CA HIS A 117 -10.74 -5.25 -8.50
C HIS A 117 -10.57 -3.83 -9.00
N ASP A 118 -9.34 -3.43 -9.34
CA ASP A 118 -9.05 -2.06 -9.75
C ASP A 118 -9.02 -1.90 -11.28
N LYS A 119 -9.13 -3.01 -12.02
CA LYS A 119 -9.01 -3.05 -13.50
C LYS A 119 -9.85 -2.00 -14.19
N ASP A 120 -11.16 -2.02 -13.95
CA ASP A 120 -12.09 -1.16 -14.69
C ASP A 120 -11.79 0.33 -14.44
N PHE A 121 -11.36 0.67 -13.23
CA PHE A 121 -11.01 2.04 -12.88
C PHE A 121 -9.67 2.47 -13.49
N PHE A 122 -8.65 1.62 -13.45
CA PHE A 122 -7.37 1.91 -14.10
C PHE A 122 -7.48 1.93 -15.62
N ASP A 123 -8.29 1.04 -16.21
CA ASP A 123 -8.59 1.04 -17.65
C ASP A 123 -9.31 2.33 -18.04
N TYR A 124 -10.25 2.82 -17.23
CA TYR A 124 -10.88 4.14 -17.45
C TYR A 124 -9.83 5.26 -17.47
N ILE A 125 -8.92 5.29 -16.49
CA ILE A 125 -7.85 6.31 -16.42
C ILE A 125 -6.89 6.19 -17.62
N ALA A 126 -6.49 4.97 -17.98
CA ALA A 126 -5.54 4.70 -19.06
C ALA A 126 -6.09 5.07 -20.44
N ASN A 127 -7.42 5.06 -20.60
CA ASN A 127 -8.09 5.43 -21.85
C ASN A 127 -8.56 6.89 -21.88
N LEU A 128 -8.19 7.72 -20.88
CA LEU A 128 -8.42 9.17 -20.97
C LEU A 128 -7.60 9.75 -22.13
N ASP A 129 -8.20 10.70 -22.85
CA ASP A 129 -7.45 11.49 -23.81
C ASP A 129 -6.34 12.32 -23.11
N PRO A 130 -5.31 12.79 -23.84
CA PRO A 130 -4.18 13.46 -23.23
C PRO A 130 -4.53 14.69 -22.39
N GLU A 131 -5.58 15.42 -22.76
CA GLU A 131 -6.03 16.61 -22.05
C GLU A 131 -6.69 16.24 -20.72
N LYS A 132 -7.60 15.27 -20.72
CA LYS A 132 -8.23 14.75 -19.49
C LYS A 132 -7.22 14.09 -18.57
N TYR A 133 -6.24 13.37 -19.11
CA TYR A 133 -5.18 12.78 -18.30
C TYR A 133 -4.28 13.85 -17.67
N ALA A 134 -3.97 14.93 -18.40
CA ALA A 134 -3.25 16.08 -17.85
C ALA A 134 -4.02 16.74 -16.70
N PHE A 135 -5.33 16.95 -16.88
CA PHE A 135 -6.20 17.46 -15.82
C PHE A 135 -6.25 16.53 -14.60
N PHE A 136 -6.37 15.22 -14.82
CA PHE A 136 -6.35 14.22 -13.73
C PHE A 136 -5.05 14.29 -12.92
N LYS A 137 -3.90 14.36 -13.59
CA LYS A 137 -2.60 14.53 -12.91
C LYS A 137 -2.57 15.82 -12.08
N GLU A 138 -3.02 16.94 -12.64
CA GLU A 138 -3.09 18.21 -11.91
C GLU A 138 -3.96 18.08 -10.65
N LEU A 139 -5.16 17.49 -10.80
CA LEU A 139 -6.10 17.28 -9.71
C LEU A 139 -5.46 16.45 -8.58
N CYS A 140 -4.78 15.35 -8.90
CA CYS A 140 -4.07 14.53 -7.91
C CYS A 140 -3.05 15.35 -7.12
N HIS A 141 -2.21 16.15 -7.79
CA HIS A 141 -1.22 17.00 -7.11
C HIS A 141 -1.87 18.09 -6.25
N LYS A 142 -2.96 18.70 -6.71
CA LYS A 142 -3.70 19.70 -5.91
C LYS A 142 -4.34 19.09 -4.67
N MET A 143 -4.87 17.87 -4.78
CA MET A 143 -5.45 17.14 -3.65
C MET A 143 -4.39 16.77 -2.60
N ASP A 144 -3.24 16.27 -3.03
CA ASP A 144 -2.12 15.94 -2.13
C ASP A 144 -1.59 17.16 -1.37
N ALA A 145 -1.35 18.26 -2.10
CA ALA A 145 -0.94 19.53 -1.51
C ALA A 145 -1.98 20.07 -0.52
N TRP A 146 -3.28 19.97 -0.85
CA TRP A 146 -4.35 20.37 0.06
C TRP A 146 -4.34 19.54 1.35
N MET A 147 -4.22 18.21 1.26
CA MET A 147 -4.20 17.34 2.45
C MET A 147 -2.96 17.55 3.32
N SER A 148 -1.82 17.87 2.71
CA SER A 148 -0.59 18.19 3.44
C SER A 148 -0.75 19.39 4.37
N THR A 149 -1.67 20.32 4.09
CA THR A 149 -1.94 21.47 4.98
C THR A 149 -2.51 21.08 6.35
N TYR A 150 -3.03 19.86 6.50
CA TYR A 150 -3.56 19.34 7.78
C TYR A 150 -2.51 18.56 8.59
N SER A 151 -1.35 18.26 8.01
CA SER A 151 -0.28 17.50 8.68
C SER A 151 0.69 18.48 9.34
N LEU A 152 0.38 18.89 10.57
CA LEU A 152 1.26 19.69 11.44
C LEU A 152 2.37 18.83 12.07
#